data_AF-A0A7V7E6D6-F1
#
_entry.id   AF-A0A7V7E6D6-F1
#
_cell.length_a   1.000
_cell.length_b   1.000
_cell.length_c   1.000
_cell.angle_alpha   90.00
_cell.angle_beta   90.00
_cell.angle_gamma   90.00
#
_symmetry.space_group_name_H-M   'P 1'
#
loop_
_entity.id
_entity.type
_entity.pdbx_description
1 polymer ?
#
loop_
_entity_poly.entity_id
_entity_poly.type
_entity_poly.pdbx_seq_one_letter_code
_entity_poly.pdbx_strand_id
1 'polypeptide(L)'
;MAKTAKTDRGLREERLGFRVDGPTKALIERAAQLERRKLTDFCLTALTDAARQTISQHETLVLSERDRAVFFDLLVNPPASSERLQRAFAEHKRRVVP
;
A
#
# COMPACT_ATOMS: atom_id res chain seq x y z
N MET A 1 -16.05 35.88 -26.26
CA MET A 1 -16.33 34.63 -25.52
C MET A 1 -15.13 33.71 -25.62
N ALA A 2 -14.47 33.42 -24.51
CA ALA A 2 -13.63 32.23 -24.30
C ALA A 2 -13.29 32.19 -22.80
N LYS A 3 -14.09 31.45 -22.02
CA LYS A 3 -13.76 31.18 -20.61
C LYS A 3 -12.69 30.10 -20.61
N THR A 4 -11.46 30.46 -20.28
CA THR A 4 -10.37 29.52 -20.02
C THR A 4 -10.83 28.56 -18.92
N ALA A 5 -10.88 27.26 -19.23
CA ALA A 5 -11.22 26.22 -18.28
C ALA A 5 -10.23 26.29 -17.11
N LYS A 6 -10.70 26.81 -15.99
CA LYS A 6 -9.99 26.81 -14.71
C LYS A 6 -9.92 25.35 -14.29
N THR A 7 -8.77 24.70 -14.54
CA THR A 7 -8.50 23.35 -14.06
C THR A 7 -8.77 23.34 -12.56
N ASP A 8 -9.78 22.58 -12.16
CA ASP A 8 -10.08 22.31 -10.77
C ASP A 8 -8.93 21.46 -10.20
N ARG A 9 -7.85 22.13 -9.81
CA ARG A 9 -6.86 21.57 -8.90
C ARG A 9 -7.52 21.59 -7.53
N GLY A 10 -8.44 20.65 -7.30
CA GLY A 10 -9.02 20.39 -5.99
C GLY A 10 -7.90 20.46 -4.95
N LEU A 11 -8.08 21.34 -3.97
CA LEU A 11 -6.98 21.82 -3.14
C LEU A 11 -6.30 20.63 -2.45
N ARG A 12 -4.99 20.48 -2.66
CA ARG A 12 -4.14 19.62 -1.82
C ARG A 12 -3.98 20.33 -0.46
N GLU A 13 -5.01 20.28 0.37
CA GLU A 13 -5.09 21.02 1.64
C GLU A 13 -4.28 20.32 2.75
N GLU A 14 -4.12 19.00 2.66
CA GLU A 14 -3.38 18.22 3.64
C GLU A 14 -1.87 18.43 3.49
N ARG A 15 -1.21 18.70 4.62
CA ARG A 15 0.21 19.04 4.66
C ARG A 15 1.01 17.98 5.41
N LEU A 16 1.96 17.39 4.70
CA LEU A 16 3.03 16.59 5.28
C LEU A 16 4.28 17.46 5.47
N GLY A 17 4.82 17.52 6.69
CA GLY A 17 5.99 18.36 6.98
C GLY A 17 6.94 17.71 7.98
N PHE A 18 8.24 17.85 7.73
CA PHE A 18 9.30 17.30 8.57
C PHE A 18 10.47 18.27 8.64
N ARG A 19 11.23 18.19 9.73
CA ARG A 19 12.53 18.83 9.86
C ARG A 19 13.60 17.86 9.40
N VAL A 20 14.55 18.35 8.61
CA VAL A 20 15.72 17.61 8.14
C VAL A 20 16.96 18.43 8.45
N ASP A 21 18.08 17.76 8.63
CA ASP A 21 19.38 18.41 8.76
C ASP A 21 19.90 18.92 7.40
N GLY A 22 20.94 19.75 7.44
CA GLY A 22 21.55 20.34 6.23
C GLY A 22 22.02 19.28 5.22
N PRO A 23 22.76 18.23 5.65
CA PRO A 23 23.21 17.17 4.76
C PRO A 23 22.06 16.43 4.04
N THR A 24 21.00 16.05 4.75
CA THR A 24 19.86 15.37 4.14
C THR A 24 19.17 16.26 3.12
N LYS A 25 18.97 17.55 3.44
CA LYS A 25 18.40 18.50 2.49
C LYS A 25 19.23 18.61 1.21
N ALA A 26 20.55 18.77 1.34
CA ALA A 26 21.46 18.89 0.20
C ALA A 26 21.44 17.62 -0.70
N LEU A 27 21.38 16.44 -0.08
CA LEU A 27 21.26 15.17 -0.79
C LEU A 27 19.97 15.11 -1.64
N ILE A 28 18.82 15.44 -1.03
CA ILE A 28 17.53 15.40 -1.71
C ILE A 28 17.47 16.45 -2.83
N GLU A 29 17.99 17.66 -2.58
CA GLU A 29 18.08 18.71 -3.60
C GLU A 29 18.93 18.27 -4.79
N ARG A 30 20.07 17.61 -4.54
CA ARG A 30 20.91 17.07 -5.60
C ARG A 30 20.19 16.00 -6.41
N ALA A 31 19.47 15.08 -5.76
CA ALA A 31 18.70 14.05 -6.46
C ALA A 31 17.59 14.67 -7.34
N ALA A 32 16.85 15.64 -6.81
CA ALA A 32 15.84 16.36 -7.58
C ALA A 32 16.41 17.09 -8.80
N GLN A 33 17.60 17.71 -8.66
CA GLN A 33 18.31 18.35 -9.76
C GLN A 33 18.71 17.35 -10.86
N LEU A 34 19.22 16.17 -10.49
CA LEU A 34 19.61 15.13 -11.44
C LEU A 34 18.42 14.63 -12.27
N GLU A 35 17.25 14.50 -11.63
CA GLU A 35 15.99 14.14 -12.29
C GLU A 35 15.30 15.32 -13.01
N ARG A 36 15.89 16.53 -12.95
CA ARG A 36 15.35 17.77 -13.56
C ARG A 36 13.92 18.09 -13.11
N ARG A 37 13.60 17.81 -11.85
CA ARG A 37 12.27 18.08 -11.28
C ARG A 37 12.37 18.93 -10.02
N LYS A 38 11.26 19.55 -9.63
CA LYS A 38 11.20 20.38 -8.41
C LYS A 38 11.39 19.49 -7.18
N LEU A 39 12.01 20.05 -6.14
CA LEU A 39 12.22 19.35 -4.86
C LEU A 39 10.91 18.77 -4.28
N THR A 40 9.84 19.57 -4.27
CA THR A 40 8.53 19.14 -3.75
C THR A 40 7.96 17.97 -4.55
N ASP A 41 8.03 18.03 -5.88
CA ASP A 41 7.56 16.96 -6.74
C ASP A 41 8.41 15.71 -6.54
N PHE A 42 9.73 15.88 -6.33
CA PHE A 42 10.63 14.79 -6.01
C PHE A 42 10.27 14.08 -4.72
N CYS A 43 10.10 14.83 -3.64
CA CYS A 43 9.71 14.27 -2.36
C CYS A 43 8.35 13.58 -2.43
N LEU A 44 7.37 14.20 -3.10
CA LEU A 44 6.03 13.63 -3.21
C LEU A 44 6.05 12.28 -3.93
N THR A 45 6.75 12.18 -5.06
CA THR A 45 6.89 10.91 -5.79
C THR A 45 7.61 9.87 -4.94
N ALA A 46 8.78 10.21 -4.38
CA ALA A 46 9.56 9.27 -3.57
C ALA A 46 8.77 8.74 -2.35
N LEU A 47 8.04 9.61 -1.66
CA LEU A 47 7.19 9.21 -0.54
C LEU A 47 6.02 8.33 -0.97
N THR A 48 5.37 8.68 -2.08
CA THR A 48 4.24 7.90 -2.62
C THR A 48 4.70 6.50 -3.02
N ASP A 49 5.85 6.39 -3.68
CA ASP A 49 6.39 5.11 -4.12
C ASP A 49 6.81 4.24 -2.93
N ALA A 50 7.49 4.83 -1.95
CA ALA A 50 7.85 4.13 -0.71
C ALA A 50 6.61 3.64 0.06
N ALA A 51 5.57 4.48 0.16
CA ALA A 51 4.31 4.10 0.80
C ALA A 51 3.62 2.94 0.07
N ARG A 52 3.50 3.01 -1.26
CA ARG A 52 2.91 1.93 -2.07
C ARG A 52 3.67 0.63 -1.93
N GLN A 53 5.00 0.69 -1.98
CA GLN A 53 5.86 -0.48 -1.82
C GLN A 53 5.67 -1.10 -0.42
N THR A 54 5.59 -0.28 0.62
CA THR A 54 5.40 -0.74 2.00
C THR A 54 4.05 -1.42 2.16
N ILE A 55 2.97 -0.82 1.65
CA ILE A 55 1.62 -1.40 1.70
C ILE A 55 1.59 -2.73 0.94
N SER A 56 2.12 -2.76 -0.29
CA SER A 56 2.15 -3.99 -1.09
C SER A 56 2.92 -5.12 -0.39
N GLN A 57 4.04 -4.83 0.26
CA GLN A 57 4.80 -5.83 1.01
C GLN A 57 4.03 -6.47 2.17
N HIS A 58 3.10 -5.73 2.79
CA HIS A 58 2.36 -6.22 3.96
C HIS A 58 0.98 -6.77 3.61
N GLU A 59 0.37 -6.30 2.53
CA GLU A 59 -1.00 -6.66 2.15
C GLU A 59 -1.09 -7.59 0.93
N THR A 60 0.01 -7.77 0.18
CA THR A 60 0.03 -8.63 -1.01
C THR A 60 0.75 -9.94 -0.73
N LEU A 61 0.06 -11.06 -0.94
CA LEU A 61 0.66 -12.39 -0.98
C LEU A 61 1.04 -12.75 -2.42
N VAL A 62 2.34 -12.76 -2.71
CA VAL A 62 2.85 -13.25 -4.01
C VAL A 62 3.09 -14.76 -3.89
N LEU A 63 2.25 -15.53 -4.58
CA LEU A 63 2.34 -16.99 -4.60
C LEU A 63 3.23 -17.48 -5.76
N SER A 64 3.99 -18.54 -5.52
CA SER A 64 4.66 -19.26 -6.61
C SER A 64 3.63 -19.89 -7.55
N GLU A 65 4.02 -20.31 -8.76
CA GLU A 65 3.11 -21.00 -9.67
C GLU A 65 2.49 -22.26 -9.05
N ARG A 66 3.28 -22.99 -8.25
CA ARG A 66 2.80 -24.16 -7.50
C ARG A 66 1.78 -23.76 -6.46
N ASP A 67 2.10 -22.78 -5.63
CA ASP A 67 1.21 -22.36 -4.53
C ASP A 67 -0.06 -21.71 -5.06
N ARG A 68 0.03 -21.01 -6.20
CA ARG A 68 -1.10 -20.46 -6.94
C ARG A 68 -2.04 -21.58 -7.39
N ALA A 69 -1.53 -22.64 -8.01
CA ALA A 69 -2.35 -23.78 -8.43
C ALA A 69 -3.05 -24.44 -7.24
N VAL A 70 -2.33 -24.68 -6.13
CA VAL A 70 -2.92 -25.24 -4.91
C VAL A 70 -3.97 -24.31 -4.31
N PHE A 71 -3.68 -23.02 -4.21
CA PHE A 71 -4.62 -22.02 -3.68
C PHE A 71 -5.90 -21.94 -4.51
N PHE A 72 -5.79 -21.90 -5.84
CA PHE A 72 -6.95 -21.90 -6.73
C PHE A 72 -7.76 -23.19 -6.62
N ASP A 73 -7.11 -24.35 -6.58
CA ASP A 73 -7.81 -25.63 -6.41
C ASP A 73 -8.58 -25.68 -5.08
N LEU A 74 -7.99 -25.16 -3.99
CA LEU A 74 -8.68 -25.06 -2.70
C LEU A 74 -9.88 -24.08 -2.71
N LEU A 75 -9.87 -23.06 -3.57
CA LEU A 75 -11.02 -22.15 -3.72
C LEU A 75 -12.15 -22.77 -4.55
N VAL A 76 -11.81 -23.50 -5.61
CA VAL A 76 -12.78 -24.12 -6.53
C VAL A 76 -13.35 -25.41 -5.94
N ASN A 77 -12.49 -26.22 -5.31
CA ASN A 77 -12.79 -27.51 -4.72
C ASN A 77 -12.46 -27.48 -3.21
N PRO A 78 -13.23 -26.75 -2.40
CA PRO A 78 -12.93 -26.63 -0.98
C PRO A 78 -12.99 -28.00 -0.30
N PRO A 79 -11.92 -28.43 0.40
CA PRO A 79 -11.93 -29.72 1.09
C PRO A 79 -12.90 -29.68 2.27
N ALA A 80 -13.37 -30.87 2.67
CA ALA A 80 -14.19 -31.00 3.87
C ALA A 80 -13.44 -30.49 5.10
N SER A 81 -14.16 -29.80 5.99
CA SER A 81 -13.57 -29.29 7.23
C SER A 81 -13.04 -30.42 8.10
N SER A 82 -11.82 -30.28 8.61
CA SER A 82 -11.24 -31.28 9.50
C SER A 82 -11.97 -31.32 10.85
N GLU A 83 -11.98 -32.47 11.52
CA GLU A 83 -12.57 -32.60 12.87
C GLU A 83 -11.95 -31.63 13.89
N ARG A 84 -10.67 -31.29 13.71
CA ARG A 84 -9.99 -30.29 14.56
C ARG A 84 -10.56 -28.89 14.33
N LEU A 85 -10.81 -28.52 13.07
CA LEU A 85 -11.40 -27.23 12.72
C LEU A 85 -12.84 -27.13 13.22
N GLN A 86 -13.63 -28.19 13.06
CA GLN A 86 -15.00 -28.25 13.58
C GLN A 86 -15.06 -28.07 15.10
N ARG A 87 -14.18 -28.77 15.85
CA ARG A 87 -14.04 -28.59 17.30
C ARG A 87 -13.64 -27.17 17.69
N ALA A 88 -12.71 -26.56 16.96
CA ALA A 88 -12.29 -25.18 17.20
C ALA A 88 -13.44 -24.18 17.00
N PHE A 89 -14.25 -24.34 15.95
CA PHE A 89 -15.44 -23.53 15.74
C PHE A 89 -16.49 -23.72 16.85
N ALA A 90 -16.71 -24.95 17.31
CA ALA A 90 -17.63 -25.23 18.41
C ALA A 90 -17.18 -24.57 19.73
N GLU A 91 -15.88 -24.65 20.06
CA GLU A 91 -15.30 -23.95 21.20
C GLU A 91 -15.39 -22.42 21.07
N HIS A 92 -15.11 -21.87 19.88
CA HIS A 92 -15.21 -20.43 19.63
C HIS A 92 -16.64 -19.92 19.87
N LYS A 93 -17.66 -20.61 19.34
CA LYS A 93 -19.08 -20.27 19.55
C LYS A 93 -19.50 -20.30 21.02
N ARG A 94 -18.86 -21.14 21.85
CA ARG A 94 -19.14 -21.21 23.30
C ARG A 94 -18.47 -20.08 24.07
N ARG A 95 -17.31 -19.60 23.62
CA ARG A 95 -16.48 -18.61 24.33
C ARG A 95 -16.76 -17.17 23.89
N VAL A 96 -17.16 -16.99 22.64
CA VAL A 96 -17.49 -15.68 22.07
C VAL A 96 -19.01 -15.62 21.93
N VAL A 97 -19.65 -15.06 22.95
CA VAL A 97 -21.05 -14.63 22.87
C VAL A 97 -21.09 -13.32 22.07
N PRO A 98 -22.06 -13.08 21.18
CA PRO A 98 -22.23 -11.80 20.51
C PRO A 98 -22.43 -10.63 21.49
#